data_AF-A0A367FQW7-F1
#
_entry.id   AF-A0A367FQW7-F1
#
_cell.length_a   1.000
_cell.length_b   1.000
_cell.length_c   1.000
_cell.angle_alpha   90.00
_cell.angle_beta   90.00
_cell.angle_gamma   90.00
#
_symmetry.space_group_name_H-M   'P 1'
#
loop_
_entity.id
_entity.type
_entity.pdbx_description
1 polymer ?
#
loop_
_entity_poly.entity_id
_entity_poly.type
_entity_poly.pdbx_seq_one_letter_code
_entity_poly.pdbx_strand_id
1 'polypeptide(L)'
;MAHVVFHDKVGGSETLSATPGRPLTEVLTAYGIPVNAVLTTQNGKIVPEETTTVGADDVIEIRQVRHYDLDVTRKPQRTVYGTPDPVYVKTVMFDVNGQLEHRSEQFDREGFVRYVEETFVQSILSHSVLRPGESVVIGLSGGRDSVAFVKLLERVGDRLPKVPMTSVTITGLPDWDEPATFEAARASAAGLGIDQVIVTAQDIERVFKMRRPFVEAMNSVVSGEHRHYNMVVGHHVLRRMLENYAQEHGASTVAFGFNGDDLVASMVTWITSGYRMGGIPVREFGGLRYIFPLYRITKKELMLYLELVAPELNRQGTPGRFTTGPQDRSIAYALADHLYGLWPGIDYYLFESFANMQRYMFPFVEQKCRMCEGVYILQEGVQNPPDLCDVCEFFGKMGFS
;
A
#
# COMPACT_ATOMS: atom_id res chain seq x y z
N MET A 1 16.68 7.07 41.49
CA MET A 1 16.14 6.34 40.31
C MET A 1 14.76 6.90 40.09
N ALA A 2 14.46 7.36 38.88
CA ALA A 2 13.21 8.02 38.57
C ALA A 2 12.02 7.12 38.93
N HIS A 3 11.02 7.67 39.61
CA HIS A 3 9.81 6.97 39.95
C HIS A 3 8.70 7.41 38.99
N VAL A 4 8.55 6.67 37.90
CA VAL A 4 7.54 6.94 36.87
C VAL A 4 6.37 5.97 37.07
N VAL A 5 5.17 6.49 37.35
CA VAL A 5 3.97 5.69 37.58
C VAL A 5 2.90 6.07 36.58
N PHE A 6 2.37 5.07 35.89
CA PHE A 6 1.19 5.20 35.05
C PHE A 6 -0.05 4.76 35.82
N HIS A 7 -1.09 5.58 35.77
CA HIS A 7 -2.41 5.30 36.32
C HIS A 7 -3.42 5.18 35.18
N ASP A 8 -4.03 4.01 35.03
CA ASP A 8 -5.05 3.78 34.01
C ASP A 8 -6.44 4.27 34.47
N LYS A 9 -7.43 4.13 33.59
CA LYS A 9 -8.84 4.50 33.87
C LYS A 9 -9.73 3.34 34.29
N VAL A 10 -9.17 2.14 34.45
CA VAL A 10 -9.85 0.94 34.95
C VAL A 10 -9.51 0.63 36.41
N GLY A 11 -8.68 1.45 37.05
CA GLY A 11 -8.36 1.40 38.48
C GLY A 11 -6.99 0.79 38.80
N GLY A 12 -6.18 0.50 37.78
CA GLY A 12 -4.82 -0.02 37.91
C GLY A 12 -3.75 1.08 37.93
N SER A 13 -2.56 0.68 38.39
CA SER A 13 -1.36 1.49 38.34
C SER A 13 -0.14 0.62 38.05
N GLU A 14 0.79 1.11 37.25
CA GLU A 14 1.99 0.40 36.81
C GLU A 14 3.22 1.31 36.95
N THR A 15 4.30 0.81 37.55
CA THR A 15 5.58 1.52 37.57
C THR A 15 6.30 1.28 36.23
N LEU A 16 6.65 2.35 35.53
CA LEU A 16 7.37 2.30 34.27
C LEU A 16 8.87 2.46 34.52
N SER A 17 9.69 1.55 33.97
CA SER A 17 11.14 1.72 33.97
C SER A 17 11.54 2.80 32.96
N ALA A 18 12.27 3.82 33.41
CA ALA A 18 12.78 4.91 32.59
C ALA A 18 14.21 5.30 33.01
N THR A 19 15.08 5.47 32.01
CA THR A 19 16.45 5.93 32.23
C THR A 19 16.48 7.47 32.31
N PRO A 20 17.23 8.06 33.26
CA PRO A 20 17.41 9.50 33.32
C PRO A 20 17.99 10.06 32.01
N GLY A 21 17.54 11.25 31.61
CA GLY A 21 17.90 11.90 30.35
C GLY A 21 17.02 11.50 29.16
N ARG A 22 16.12 10.51 29.31
CA ARG A 22 15.23 10.08 28.23
C ARG A 22 14.00 11.01 28.10
N PRO A 23 13.60 11.42 26.88
CA PRO A 23 12.33 12.12 26.67
C PRO A 23 11.14 11.29 27.15
N LEU A 24 10.16 11.92 27.79
CA LEU A 24 8.98 11.24 28.32
C LEU A 24 8.15 10.61 27.21
N THR A 25 8.05 11.25 26.04
CA THR A 25 7.35 10.71 24.86
C THR A 25 7.90 9.36 24.41
N GLU A 26 9.22 9.15 24.51
CA GLU A 26 9.82 7.85 24.21
C GLU A 26 9.51 6.80 25.25
N VAL A 27 9.44 7.18 26.53
CA VAL A 27 9.01 6.28 27.61
C VAL A 27 7.57 5.85 27.35
N LEU A 28 6.66 6.80 27.14
CA LEU A 28 5.25 6.53 26.82
C LEU A 28 5.11 5.59 25.61
N THR A 29 5.82 5.89 24.52
CA THR A 29 5.82 5.06 23.31
C THR A 29 6.32 3.64 23.57
N ALA A 30 7.41 3.49 24.35
CA ALA A 30 7.97 2.18 24.68
C ALA A 30 7.01 1.28 25.47
N TYR A 31 6.09 1.88 26.24
CA TYR A 31 5.05 1.15 26.99
C TYR A 31 3.69 1.12 26.28
N GLY A 32 3.61 1.56 25.02
CA GLY A 32 2.37 1.57 24.24
C GLY A 32 1.30 2.53 24.77
N ILE A 33 1.72 3.60 25.45
CA ILE A 33 0.83 4.62 26.03
C ILE A 33 0.77 5.82 25.07
N PRO A 34 -0.39 6.14 24.46
CA PRO A 34 -0.50 7.30 23.58
C PRO A 34 -0.35 8.60 24.35
N VAL A 35 0.50 9.51 23.88
CA VAL A 35 0.76 10.82 24.51
C VAL A 35 -0.55 11.61 24.69
N ASN A 36 -1.40 11.63 23.68
CA ASN A 36 -2.71 12.32 23.73
C ASN A 36 -3.75 11.64 24.65
N ALA A 37 -3.42 10.48 25.24
CA ALA A 37 -4.31 9.77 26.16
C ALA A 37 -3.98 10.04 27.64
N VAL A 38 -2.99 10.88 27.95
CA VAL A 38 -2.52 11.09 29.33
C VAL A 38 -2.40 12.57 29.71
N LEU A 39 -2.33 12.83 31.02
CA LEU A 39 -1.83 14.04 31.63
C LEU A 39 -0.71 13.68 32.59
N THR A 40 0.41 14.39 32.51
CA THR A 40 1.57 14.12 33.34
C THR A 40 1.78 15.19 34.40
N THR A 41 2.18 14.76 35.59
CA THR A 41 2.82 15.63 36.59
C THR A 41 4.24 15.16 36.86
N GLN A 42 5.17 16.11 36.98
CA GLN A 42 6.55 15.90 37.41
C GLN A 42 6.75 16.67 38.71
N ASN A 43 7.09 15.96 39.78
CA ASN A 43 7.27 16.51 41.13
C ASN A 43 6.06 17.36 41.59
N GLY A 44 4.85 16.86 41.29
CA GLY A 44 3.57 17.48 41.68
C GLY A 44 3.10 18.63 40.78
N LYS A 45 3.85 18.99 39.74
CA LYS A 45 3.46 20.05 38.78
C LYS A 45 3.07 19.45 37.44
N ILE A 46 1.99 19.94 36.83
CA ILE A 46 1.61 19.54 35.48
C ILE A 46 2.70 19.97 34.51
N VAL A 47 3.12 19.05 33.65
CA VAL A 47 4.15 19.28 32.64
C VAL A 47 3.69 18.74 31.28
N PRO A 48 4.06 19.40 30.17
CA PRO A 48 3.79 18.87 28.83
C PRO A 48 4.73 17.70 28.52
N GLU A 49 4.17 16.60 28.02
CA GLU A 49 4.93 15.38 27.72
C GLU A 49 6.03 15.62 26.67
N GLU A 50 5.73 16.44 25.65
CA GLU A 50 6.59 16.70 24.48
C GLU A 50 7.95 17.32 24.85
N THR A 51 8.01 18.12 25.93
CA THR A 51 9.24 18.80 26.35
C THR A 51 9.79 18.28 27.68
N THR A 52 9.19 17.23 28.24
CA THR A 52 9.60 16.68 29.52
C THR A 52 10.64 15.59 29.32
N THR A 53 11.75 15.72 30.06
CA THR A 53 12.81 14.71 30.15
C THR A 53 12.82 14.10 31.54
N VAL A 54 12.97 12.79 31.64
CA VAL A 54 13.03 12.07 32.91
C VAL A 54 14.34 12.39 33.63
N GLY A 55 14.29 12.97 34.83
CA GLY A 55 15.43 13.21 35.73
C GLY A 55 15.72 12.03 36.65
N ALA A 56 16.90 11.99 37.26
CA ALA A 56 17.37 10.84 38.06
C ALA A 56 16.55 10.58 39.34
N ASP A 57 15.96 11.65 39.89
CA ASP A 57 15.23 11.65 41.16
C ASP A 57 13.80 12.17 41.00
N ASP A 58 13.31 12.23 39.75
CA ASP A 58 11.96 12.70 39.50
C ASP A 58 10.90 11.71 39.98
N VAL A 59 9.81 12.27 40.49
CA VAL A 59 8.54 11.56 40.67
C VAL A 59 7.61 12.01 39.56
N ILE A 60 7.34 11.11 38.61
CA ILE A 60 6.48 11.38 37.45
C ILE A 60 5.21 10.54 37.59
N GLU A 61 4.05 11.21 37.68
CA GLU A 61 2.75 10.55 37.61
C GLU A 61 2.11 10.82 36.26
N ILE A 62 1.75 9.77 35.54
CA ILE A 62 1.12 9.79 34.22
C ILE A 62 -0.28 9.25 34.40
N ARG A 63 -1.30 10.08 34.17
CA ARG A 63 -2.70 9.70 34.38
C ARG A 63 -3.43 9.63 33.06
N GLN A 64 -3.96 8.47 32.71
CA GLN A 64 -4.83 8.34 31.55
C GLN A 64 -6.04 9.26 31.67
N VAL A 65 -6.46 9.93 30.60
CA VAL A 65 -7.61 10.85 30.62
C VAL A 65 -8.88 10.30 29.98
N ARG A 66 -8.77 9.27 29.14
CA ARG A 66 -9.92 8.66 28.45
C ARG A 66 -10.29 7.32 29.07
N HIS A 67 -11.58 7.03 29.17
CA HIS A 67 -12.07 5.76 29.73
C HIS A 67 -12.08 4.65 28.67
N TYR A 68 -10.96 3.94 28.55
CA TYR A 68 -10.85 2.69 27.80
C TYR A 68 -9.72 1.83 28.39
N ASP A 69 -9.80 0.52 28.19
CA ASP A 69 -8.75 -0.39 28.62
C ASP A 69 -7.58 -0.34 27.62
N LEU A 70 -6.44 0.18 28.08
CA LEU A 70 -5.21 0.27 27.30
C LEU A 70 -4.49 -1.08 27.18
N ASP A 71 -4.73 -2.01 28.09
CA ASP A 71 -4.08 -3.32 28.07
C ASP A 71 -4.63 -4.22 26.96
N VAL A 72 -5.79 -3.88 26.38
CA VAL A 72 -6.29 -4.45 25.12
C VAL A 72 -5.25 -4.34 24.00
N THR A 73 -4.53 -3.21 23.90
CA THR A 73 -3.50 -3.00 22.87
C THR A 73 -2.08 -3.22 23.40
N ARG A 74 -1.84 -2.98 24.71
CA ARG A 74 -0.51 -3.13 25.33
C ARG A 74 -0.17 -4.56 25.72
N LYS A 75 -1.16 -5.33 26.18
CA LYS A 75 -1.03 -6.70 26.71
C LYS A 75 -2.14 -7.61 26.14
N PRO A 76 -2.28 -7.70 24.80
CA PRO A 76 -3.35 -8.49 24.21
C PRO A 76 -3.19 -9.97 24.57
N GLN A 77 -4.33 -10.65 24.77
CA GLN A 77 -4.34 -12.11 24.86
C GLN A 77 -3.77 -12.69 23.56
N ARG A 78 -2.85 -13.64 23.68
CA ARG A 78 -2.15 -14.25 22.55
C ARG A 78 -2.27 -15.76 22.58
N THR A 79 -2.57 -16.33 21.43
CA THR A 79 -2.49 -17.77 21.17
C THR A 79 -1.55 -18.00 20.00
N VAL A 80 -0.56 -18.87 20.19
CA VAL A 80 0.51 -19.13 19.21
C VAL A 80 0.43 -20.57 18.75
N TYR A 81 0.43 -20.76 17.44
CA TYR A 81 0.44 -22.06 16.75
C TYR A 81 1.68 -22.16 15.84
N GLY A 82 2.04 -23.39 15.44
CA GLY A 82 3.09 -23.63 14.44
C GLY A 82 4.37 -24.26 15.00
N THR A 83 5.49 -23.93 14.37
CA THR A 83 6.81 -24.56 14.62
C THR A 83 7.68 -23.74 15.59
N PRO A 84 8.54 -24.40 16.41
CA PRO A 84 9.68 -23.71 17.03
C PRO A 84 10.61 -23.13 15.95
N ASP A 85 11.24 -21.99 16.24
CA ASP A 85 12.18 -21.26 15.36
C ASP A 85 11.64 -20.85 13.97
N PRO A 86 10.54 -20.08 13.89
CA PRO A 86 9.96 -19.66 12.61
C PRO A 86 10.81 -18.63 11.87
N VAL A 87 10.72 -18.64 10.54
CA VAL A 87 11.24 -17.56 9.68
C VAL A 87 10.25 -16.40 9.54
N TYR A 88 8.96 -16.67 9.78
CA TYR A 88 7.89 -15.68 9.72
C TYR A 88 6.77 -16.02 10.71
N VAL A 89 6.15 -14.98 11.27
CA VAL A 89 4.97 -15.12 12.13
C VAL A 89 3.86 -14.22 11.58
N LYS A 90 2.75 -14.83 11.15
CA LYS A 90 1.53 -14.07 10.83
C LYS A 90 0.75 -13.89 12.11
N THR A 91 0.33 -12.66 12.42
CA THR A 91 -0.60 -12.41 13.53
C THR A 91 -1.86 -11.75 12.99
N VAL A 92 -3.01 -12.21 13.46
CA VAL A 92 -4.32 -11.61 13.18
C VAL A 92 -5.07 -11.44 14.49
N MET A 93 -5.66 -10.28 14.68
CA MET A 93 -6.55 -9.97 15.80
C MET A 93 -7.98 -10.37 15.41
N PHE A 94 -8.60 -11.20 16.24
CA PHE A 94 -9.99 -11.62 16.10
C PHE A 94 -10.83 -11.02 17.21
N ASP A 95 -12.04 -10.60 16.87
CA ASP A 95 -13.11 -10.33 17.83
C ASP A 95 -13.97 -11.58 17.98
N VAL A 96 -14.00 -12.12 19.21
CA VAL A 96 -14.86 -13.22 19.60
C VAL A 96 -15.79 -12.74 20.71
N ASN A 97 -16.99 -12.31 20.34
CA ASN A 97 -18.04 -11.83 21.26
C ASN A 97 -17.58 -10.68 22.18
N GLY A 98 -16.82 -9.73 21.64
CA GLY A 98 -16.29 -8.57 22.37
C GLY A 98 -14.97 -8.84 23.10
N GLN A 99 -14.40 -10.04 22.95
CA GLN A 99 -13.05 -10.35 23.43
C GLN A 99 -12.08 -10.37 22.25
N LEU A 100 -11.03 -9.55 22.34
CA LEU A 100 -10.00 -9.47 21.32
C LEU A 100 -8.88 -10.47 21.62
N GLU A 101 -8.58 -11.32 20.64
CA GLU A 101 -7.53 -12.33 20.72
C GLU A 101 -6.55 -12.15 19.55
N HIS A 102 -5.26 -12.07 19.85
CA HIS A 102 -4.21 -12.18 18.85
C HIS A 102 -3.90 -13.65 18.60
N ARG A 103 -4.20 -14.15 17.40
CA ARG A 103 -3.75 -15.48 16.97
C ARG A 103 -2.53 -15.32 16.08
N SER A 104 -1.45 -15.98 16.48
CA SER A 104 -0.18 -15.99 15.76
C SER A 104 0.10 -17.37 15.20
N GLU A 105 0.36 -17.45 13.90
CA GLU A 105 0.80 -18.67 13.22
C GLU A 105 2.29 -18.54 12.88
N GLN A 106 3.09 -19.50 13.33
CA GLN A 106 4.54 -19.55 13.15
C GLN A 106 4.90 -20.48 11.99
N PHE A 107 5.65 -19.96 11.02
CA PHE A 107 6.01 -20.68 9.81
C PHE A 107 7.53 -20.90 9.71
N ASP A 108 7.93 -22.13 9.38
CA ASP A 108 9.26 -22.42 8.82
C ASP A 108 9.33 -21.95 7.35
N ARG A 109 10.47 -22.20 6.69
CA ARG A 109 10.69 -21.78 5.31
C ARG A 109 9.63 -22.33 4.34
N GLU A 110 9.37 -23.63 4.40
CA GLU A 110 8.42 -24.28 3.48
C GLU A 110 6.97 -23.92 3.79
N GLY A 111 6.61 -23.89 5.08
CA GLY A 111 5.29 -23.48 5.55
C GLY A 111 4.96 -22.06 5.16
N PHE A 112 5.93 -21.15 5.23
CA PHE A 112 5.74 -19.76 4.81
C PHE A 112 5.50 -19.65 3.30
N VAL A 113 6.30 -20.35 2.48
CA VAL A 113 6.11 -20.37 1.01
C VAL A 113 4.73 -20.88 0.66
N ARG A 114 4.30 -22.01 1.26
CA ARG A 114 2.95 -22.56 1.08
C ARG A 114 1.86 -21.58 1.52
N TYR A 115 2.06 -20.89 2.64
CA TYR A 115 1.10 -19.90 3.14
C TYR A 115 0.91 -18.74 2.16
N VAL A 116 1.98 -18.18 1.59
CA VAL A 116 1.88 -17.08 0.62
C VAL A 116 1.21 -17.56 -0.68
N GLU A 117 1.59 -18.73 -1.18
CA GLU A 117 0.98 -19.36 -2.36
C GLU A 117 -0.51 -19.63 -2.14
N GLU A 118 -0.91 -20.17 -0.99
CA GLU A 118 -2.31 -20.39 -0.64
C GLU A 118 -3.07 -19.07 -0.52
N THR A 119 -2.50 -18.08 0.15
CA THR A 119 -3.10 -16.75 0.30
C THR A 119 -3.34 -16.11 -1.07
N PHE A 120 -2.41 -16.25 -2.01
CA PHE A 120 -2.56 -15.76 -3.37
C PHE A 120 -3.67 -16.48 -4.13
N VAL A 121 -3.73 -17.81 -4.05
CA VAL A 121 -4.81 -18.60 -4.67
C VAL A 121 -6.17 -18.19 -4.09
N GLN A 122 -6.30 -18.10 -2.77
CA GLN A 122 -7.53 -17.66 -2.12
C GLN A 122 -7.88 -16.22 -2.49
N SER A 123 -6.90 -15.33 -2.62
CA SER A 123 -7.12 -13.95 -3.07
C SER A 123 -7.70 -13.89 -4.48
N ILE A 124 -7.25 -14.77 -5.38
CA ILE A 124 -7.77 -14.81 -6.76
C ILE A 124 -9.16 -15.43 -6.84
N LEU A 125 -9.36 -16.56 -6.15
CA LEU A 125 -10.62 -17.33 -6.22
C LEU A 125 -11.74 -16.63 -5.43
N SER A 126 -11.41 -16.05 -4.28
CA SER A 126 -12.35 -15.20 -3.55
C SER A 126 -12.69 -13.96 -4.37
N HIS A 127 -13.94 -13.49 -4.32
CA HIS A 127 -14.41 -12.30 -5.04
C HIS A 127 -14.30 -12.37 -6.58
N SER A 128 -13.99 -13.55 -7.14
CA SER A 128 -13.80 -13.74 -8.59
C SER A 128 -12.83 -12.73 -9.20
N VAL A 129 -11.69 -12.49 -8.55
CA VAL A 129 -10.67 -11.50 -8.98
C VAL A 129 -10.19 -11.80 -10.40
N LEU A 130 -10.00 -13.07 -10.75
CA LEU A 130 -9.89 -13.51 -12.15
C LEU A 130 -11.14 -14.28 -12.56
N ARG A 131 -11.70 -13.99 -13.74
CA ARG A 131 -12.85 -14.72 -14.29
C ARG A 131 -12.46 -15.46 -15.57
N PRO A 132 -12.92 -16.71 -15.75
CA PRO A 132 -12.78 -17.40 -17.03
C PRO A 132 -13.35 -16.57 -18.19
N GLY A 133 -12.63 -16.55 -19.33
CA GLY A 133 -13.04 -15.81 -20.52
C GLY A 133 -12.65 -14.33 -20.54
N GLU A 134 -12.04 -13.79 -19.47
CA GLU A 134 -11.41 -12.47 -19.50
C GLU A 134 -10.02 -12.53 -20.15
N SER A 135 -9.64 -11.45 -20.83
CA SER A 135 -8.25 -11.16 -21.19
C SER A 135 -7.72 -10.05 -20.29
N VAL A 136 -6.51 -10.26 -19.77
CA VAL A 136 -5.94 -9.45 -18.68
C VAL A 136 -4.65 -8.77 -19.12
N VAL A 137 -4.60 -7.45 -18.97
CA VAL A 137 -3.39 -6.65 -19.14
C VAL A 137 -2.73 -6.45 -17.77
N ILE A 138 -1.47 -6.86 -17.62
CA ILE A 138 -0.72 -6.75 -16.37
C ILE A 138 0.29 -5.61 -16.48
N GLY A 139 0.28 -4.68 -15.53
CA GLY A 139 1.35 -3.70 -15.41
C GLY A 139 2.61 -4.32 -14.79
N LEU A 140 3.68 -4.44 -15.58
CA LEU A 140 4.95 -5.01 -15.13
C LEU A 140 6.04 -3.92 -15.07
N SER A 141 6.22 -3.35 -13.87
CA SER A 141 7.19 -2.26 -13.63
C SER A 141 8.62 -2.74 -13.41
N GLY A 142 8.86 -4.05 -13.33
CA GLY A 142 10.14 -4.59 -12.87
C GLY A 142 10.35 -4.42 -11.37
N GLY A 143 9.44 -3.76 -10.64
CA GLY A 143 9.53 -3.72 -9.17
C GLY A 143 9.25 -5.07 -8.54
N ARG A 144 9.79 -5.29 -7.33
CA ARG A 144 9.69 -6.56 -6.59
C ARG A 144 8.25 -7.09 -6.44
N ASP A 145 7.24 -6.22 -6.37
CA ASP A 145 5.84 -6.67 -6.28
C ASP A 145 5.34 -7.28 -7.58
N SER A 146 5.63 -6.64 -8.72
CA SER A 146 5.27 -7.17 -10.04
C SER A 146 5.98 -8.48 -10.35
N VAL A 147 7.23 -8.62 -9.89
CA VAL A 147 8.00 -9.86 -10.05
C VAL A 147 7.48 -10.96 -9.13
N ALA A 148 7.14 -10.65 -7.88
CA ALA A 148 6.49 -11.58 -6.98
C ALA A 148 5.14 -12.04 -7.54
N PHE A 149 4.36 -11.15 -8.16
CA PHE A 149 3.11 -11.51 -8.83
C PHE A 149 3.32 -12.55 -9.93
N VAL A 150 4.25 -12.30 -10.85
CA VAL A 150 4.57 -13.26 -11.92
C VAL A 150 5.10 -14.58 -11.36
N LYS A 151 5.95 -14.52 -10.32
CA LYS A 151 6.48 -15.72 -9.65
C LYS A 151 5.39 -16.56 -8.98
N LEU A 152 4.38 -15.91 -8.41
CA LEU A 152 3.21 -16.58 -7.86
C LEU A 152 2.37 -17.22 -8.98
N LEU A 153 2.13 -16.50 -10.08
CA LEU A 153 1.45 -17.07 -11.26
C LEU A 153 2.20 -18.30 -11.80
N GLU A 154 3.53 -18.27 -11.83
CA GLU A 154 4.36 -19.41 -12.26
C GLU A 154 4.15 -20.63 -11.37
N ARG A 155 4.17 -20.43 -10.05
CA ARG A 155 4.21 -21.52 -9.07
C ARG A 155 2.86 -22.13 -8.75
N VAL A 156 1.77 -21.38 -8.92
CA VAL A 156 0.40 -21.86 -8.61
C VAL A 156 -0.57 -21.74 -9.78
N GLY A 157 -0.10 -21.41 -10.99
CA GLY A 157 -0.97 -21.13 -12.15
C GLY A 157 -1.84 -22.31 -12.59
N ASP A 158 -1.49 -23.54 -12.23
CA ASP A 158 -2.30 -24.76 -12.41
C ASP A 158 -3.57 -24.77 -11.55
N ARG A 159 -3.56 -24.04 -10.42
CA ARG A 159 -4.67 -23.92 -9.47
C ARG A 159 -5.58 -22.72 -9.76
N LEU A 160 -5.25 -21.91 -10.77
CA LEU A 160 -5.94 -20.65 -11.09
C LEU A 160 -6.78 -20.77 -12.38
N PRO A 161 -7.82 -19.92 -12.55
CA PRO A 161 -8.51 -19.80 -13.83
C PRO A 161 -7.55 -19.52 -14.98
N LYS A 162 -7.69 -20.25 -16.08
CA LYS A 162 -6.90 -20.01 -17.30
C LYS A 162 -7.46 -18.79 -18.02
N VAL A 163 -6.72 -17.69 -17.98
CA VAL A 163 -7.05 -16.43 -18.64
C VAL A 163 -5.86 -15.99 -19.50
N PRO A 164 -6.07 -15.56 -20.75
CA PRO A 164 -5.01 -14.92 -21.53
C PRO A 164 -4.50 -13.67 -20.80
N MET A 165 -3.19 -13.59 -20.63
CA MET A 165 -2.53 -12.46 -19.97
C MET A 165 -1.49 -11.85 -20.91
N THR A 166 -1.43 -10.53 -20.94
CA THR A 166 -0.34 -9.79 -21.59
C THR A 166 0.27 -8.83 -20.58
N SER A 167 1.59 -8.88 -20.44
CA SER A 167 2.32 -7.94 -19.62
C SER A 167 2.70 -6.71 -20.42
N VAL A 168 2.53 -5.53 -19.83
CA VAL A 168 2.91 -4.25 -20.42
C VAL A 168 3.90 -3.58 -19.48
N THR A 169 5.08 -3.27 -20.03
CA THR A 169 6.17 -2.62 -19.34
C THR A 169 6.38 -1.25 -19.96
N ILE A 170 6.37 -0.21 -19.12
CA ILE A 170 6.50 1.16 -19.58
C ILE A 170 7.96 1.58 -19.37
N THR A 171 8.64 1.77 -20.50
CA THR A 171 9.97 2.38 -20.62
C THR A 171 9.77 3.81 -21.11
N GLY A 172 10.51 4.77 -20.58
CA GLY A 172 10.21 6.17 -20.92
C GLY A 172 10.87 7.21 -20.04
N LEU A 173 11.41 6.77 -18.90
CA LEU A 173 12.30 7.56 -18.06
C LEU A 173 13.51 6.68 -17.69
N PRO A 174 14.71 7.27 -17.54
CA PRO A 174 15.91 6.53 -17.15
C PRO A 174 15.72 5.68 -15.87
N ASP A 175 14.99 6.20 -14.88
CA ASP A 175 14.76 5.52 -13.61
C ASP A 175 13.65 4.45 -13.68
N TRP A 176 12.94 4.36 -14.80
CA TRP A 176 11.98 3.28 -15.08
C TRP A 176 12.67 2.11 -15.78
N ASP A 177 13.87 2.33 -16.33
CA ASP A 177 14.62 1.33 -17.06
C ASP A 177 15.60 0.61 -16.13
N GLU A 178 15.12 -0.39 -15.37
CA GLU A 178 15.97 -1.35 -14.63
C GLU A 178 16.12 -2.66 -15.45
N PRO A 179 17.16 -2.81 -16.30
CA PRO A 179 17.19 -3.87 -17.31
C PRO A 179 17.30 -5.28 -16.71
N ALA A 180 18.02 -5.41 -15.59
CA ALA A 180 18.21 -6.70 -14.93
C ALA A 180 16.89 -7.27 -14.40
N THR A 181 16.04 -6.41 -13.82
CA THR A 181 14.75 -6.82 -13.25
C THR A 181 13.72 -7.05 -14.35
N PHE A 182 13.79 -6.30 -15.45
CA PHE A 182 12.94 -6.53 -16.62
C PHE A 182 13.20 -7.85 -17.32
N GLU A 183 14.46 -8.19 -17.63
CA GLU A 183 14.77 -9.43 -18.33
C GLU A 183 14.39 -10.65 -17.49
N ALA A 184 14.58 -10.60 -16.18
CA ALA A 184 14.23 -11.69 -15.30
C ALA A 184 12.70 -11.87 -15.15
N ALA A 185 11.96 -10.75 -15.10
CA ALA A 185 10.51 -10.77 -15.10
C ALA A 185 9.95 -11.25 -16.45
N ARG A 186 10.56 -10.84 -17.57
CA ARG A 186 10.24 -11.30 -18.92
C ARG A 186 10.44 -12.80 -19.07
N ALA A 187 11.57 -13.32 -18.59
CA ALA A 187 11.86 -14.75 -18.64
C ALA A 187 10.81 -15.56 -17.85
N SER A 188 10.42 -15.07 -16.67
CA SER A 188 9.38 -15.69 -15.84
C SER A 188 8.00 -15.63 -16.50
N ALA A 189 7.66 -14.51 -17.14
CA ALA A 189 6.40 -14.32 -17.86
C ALA A 189 6.31 -15.20 -19.13
N ALA A 190 7.42 -15.33 -19.88
CA ALA A 190 7.47 -16.12 -21.10
C ALA A 190 7.16 -17.61 -20.85
N GLY A 191 7.66 -18.17 -19.75
CA GLY A 191 7.35 -19.55 -19.34
C GLY A 191 5.87 -19.80 -19.07
N LEU A 192 5.10 -18.74 -18.79
CA LEU A 192 3.65 -18.77 -18.56
C LEU A 192 2.83 -18.50 -19.82
N GLY A 193 3.48 -18.26 -20.96
CA GLY A 193 2.81 -17.80 -22.18
C GLY A 193 2.28 -16.36 -22.08
N ILE A 194 2.88 -15.54 -21.21
CA ILE A 194 2.54 -14.13 -21.05
C ILE A 194 3.48 -13.31 -21.93
N ASP A 195 2.94 -12.77 -23.03
CA ASP A 195 3.70 -11.89 -23.90
C ASP A 195 4.02 -10.57 -23.19
N GLN A 196 5.21 -10.02 -23.44
CA GLN A 196 5.62 -8.71 -22.93
C GLN A 196 5.61 -7.67 -24.04
N VAL A 197 4.86 -6.60 -23.79
CA VAL A 197 4.81 -5.41 -24.63
C VAL A 197 5.57 -4.28 -23.95
N ILE A 198 6.49 -3.68 -24.71
CA ILE A 198 7.23 -2.51 -24.26
C ILE A 198 6.52 -1.26 -24.79
N VAL A 199 6.07 -0.43 -23.87
CA VAL A 199 5.60 0.93 -24.14
C VAL A 199 6.80 1.85 -24.01
N THR A 200 6.99 2.72 -25.00
CA THR A 200 8.14 3.64 -25.07
C THR A 200 7.74 5.07 -24.70
N ALA A 201 8.73 5.96 -24.57
CA ALA A 201 8.49 7.40 -24.43
C ALA A 201 7.65 7.94 -25.61
N GLN A 202 7.90 7.48 -26.84
CA GLN A 202 7.16 7.90 -28.02
C GLN A 202 5.69 7.47 -27.96
N ASP A 203 5.39 6.31 -27.40
CA ASP A 203 4.01 5.86 -27.19
C ASP A 203 3.28 6.74 -26.18
N ILE A 204 3.96 7.12 -25.08
CA ILE A 204 3.43 8.07 -24.09
C ILE A 204 3.16 9.41 -24.75
N GLU A 205 4.12 9.95 -25.48
CA GLU A 205 4.01 11.24 -26.18
C GLU A 205 2.83 11.24 -27.17
N ARG A 206 2.63 10.13 -27.91
CA ARG A 206 1.48 9.94 -28.80
C ARG A 206 0.16 9.95 -28.03
N VAL A 207 0.02 9.14 -27.00
CA VAL A 207 -1.23 9.01 -26.23
C VAL A 207 -1.59 10.32 -25.54
N PHE A 208 -0.61 11.03 -24.98
CA PHE A 208 -0.83 12.31 -24.30
C PHE A 208 -0.81 13.53 -25.24
N LYS A 209 -0.68 13.32 -26.56
CA LYS A 209 -0.61 14.37 -27.60
C LYS A 209 0.45 15.42 -27.28
N MET A 210 1.62 14.97 -26.83
CA MET A 210 2.72 15.85 -26.43
C MET A 210 3.41 16.49 -27.65
N ARG A 211 3.81 17.75 -27.50
CA ARG A 211 4.61 18.51 -28.49
C ARG A 211 6.11 18.51 -28.16
N ARG A 212 6.46 18.05 -26.96
CA ARG A 212 7.81 18.00 -26.41
C ARG A 212 8.06 16.64 -25.76
N PRO A 213 9.32 16.21 -25.61
CA PRO A 213 9.64 14.91 -25.04
C PRO A 213 9.07 14.69 -23.63
N PHE A 214 8.58 13.49 -23.34
CA PHE A 214 8.00 13.15 -22.03
C PHE A 214 8.99 13.36 -20.87
N VAL A 215 10.27 13.04 -21.10
CA VAL A 215 11.34 13.24 -20.12
C VAL A 215 11.52 14.71 -19.72
N GLU A 216 11.26 15.67 -20.63
CA GLU A 216 11.31 17.10 -20.30
C GLU A 216 10.18 17.50 -19.34
N ALA A 217 8.98 16.96 -19.55
CA ALA A 217 7.86 17.17 -18.66
C ALA A 217 8.16 16.63 -17.26
N MET A 218 8.68 15.40 -17.17
CA MET A 218 9.04 14.79 -15.89
C MET A 218 10.20 15.51 -15.21
N ASN A 219 11.21 15.97 -15.95
CA ASN A 219 12.28 16.82 -15.41
C ASN A 219 11.72 18.10 -14.79
N SER A 220 10.75 18.76 -15.43
CA SER A 220 10.09 19.96 -14.91
C SER A 220 9.28 19.68 -13.64
N VAL A 221 8.70 18.49 -13.50
CA VAL A 221 7.97 18.09 -12.30
C VAL A 221 8.93 17.93 -11.12
N VAL A 222 10.04 17.20 -11.30
CA VAL A 222 10.95 16.88 -10.18
C VAL A 222 11.85 18.03 -9.75
N SER A 223 12.14 18.99 -10.63
CA SER A 223 13.03 20.14 -10.33
C SER A 223 12.30 21.38 -9.81
N GLY A 224 10.98 21.45 -9.98
CA GLY A 224 10.18 22.64 -9.68
C GLY A 224 9.29 22.51 -8.44
N GLU A 225 8.40 23.49 -8.29
CA GLU A 225 7.38 23.54 -7.24
C GLU A 225 6.33 22.41 -7.36
N HIS A 226 6.30 21.74 -8.52
CA HIS A 226 5.40 20.63 -8.82
C HIS A 226 5.94 19.26 -8.40
N ARG A 227 7.00 19.17 -7.58
CA ARG A 227 7.57 17.88 -7.15
C ARG A 227 6.53 16.92 -6.53
N HIS A 228 5.51 17.47 -5.88
CA HIS A 228 4.39 16.70 -5.33
C HIS A 228 3.56 15.96 -6.39
N TYR A 229 3.58 16.40 -7.65
CA TYR A 229 2.91 15.77 -8.79
C TYR A 229 3.66 14.58 -9.39
N ASN A 230 4.92 14.31 -9.00
CA ASN A 230 5.76 13.27 -9.60
C ASN A 230 5.07 11.91 -9.67
N MET A 231 4.56 11.44 -8.53
CA MET A 231 3.86 10.15 -8.47
C MET A 231 2.48 10.20 -9.12
N VAL A 232 1.81 11.35 -9.13
CA VAL A 232 0.51 11.51 -9.79
C VAL A 232 0.69 11.34 -11.31
N VAL A 233 1.64 12.06 -11.90
CA VAL A 233 1.96 11.96 -13.33
C VAL A 233 2.44 10.55 -13.67
N GLY A 234 3.39 10.00 -12.90
CA GLY A 234 3.92 8.66 -13.12
C GLY A 234 2.84 7.58 -13.10
N HIS A 235 2.04 7.49 -12.04
CA HIS A 235 0.98 6.49 -11.95
C HIS A 235 -0.14 6.70 -12.97
N HIS A 236 -0.48 7.94 -13.31
CA HIS A 236 -1.50 8.22 -14.31
C HIS A 236 -1.03 7.82 -15.71
N VAL A 237 0.22 8.10 -16.07
CA VAL A 237 0.83 7.66 -17.33
C VAL A 237 0.84 6.13 -17.38
N LEU A 238 1.37 5.47 -16.34
CA LEU A 238 1.39 4.00 -16.24
C LEU A 238 -0.01 3.42 -16.44
N ARG A 239 -0.99 3.88 -15.66
CA ARG A 239 -2.39 3.44 -15.77
C ARG A 239 -2.93 3.68 -17.18
N ARG A 240 -2.77 4.88 -17.75
CA ARG A 240 -3.34 5.21 -19.07
C ARG A 240 -2.74 4.36 -20.17
N MET A 241 -1.45 4.05 -20.12
CA MET A 241 -0.82 3.19 -21.12
C MET A 241 -1.35 1.74 -21.05
N LEU A 242 -1.63 1.23 -19.85
CA LEU A 242 -2.30 -0.07 -19.69
C LEU A 242 -3.74 -0.06 -20.24
N GLU A 243 -4.50 1.00 -19.92
CA GLU A 243 -5.85 1.17 -20.43
C GLU A 243 -5.88 1.30 -21.96
N ASN A 244 -4.95 2.05 -22.55
CA ASN A 244 -4.84 2.22 -23.99
C ASN A 244 -4.54 0.88 -24.67
N TYR A 245 -3.58 0.13 -24.14
CA TYR A 245 -3.26 -1.20 -24.65
C TYR A 245 -4.47 -2.15 -24.54
N ALA A 246 -5.17 -2.14 -23.40
CA ALA A 246 -6.36 -2.94 -23.19
C ALA A 246 -7.46 -2.60 -24.22
N GLN A 247 -7.71 -1.32 -24.45
CA GLN A 247 -8.71 -0.85 -25.43
C GLN A 247 -8.35 -1.26 -26.86
N GLU A 248 -7.08 -1.10 -27.28
CA GLU A 248 -6.61 -1.46 -28.63
C GLU A 248 -6.71 -2.97 -28.91
N HIS A 249 -6.59 -3.81 -27.89
CA HIS A 249 -6.55 -5.27 -28.01
C HIS A 249 -7.82 -5.97 -27.50
N GLY A 250 -8.87 -5.21 -27.18
CA GLY A 250 -10.14 -5.74 -26.69
C GLY A 250 -10.05 -6.44 -25.33
N ALA A 251 -9.06 -6.10 -24.51
CA ALA A 251 -8.98 -6.58 -23.14
C ALA A 251 -9.91 -5.80 -22.21
N SER A 252 -10.63 -6.54 -21.36
CA SER A 252 -11.61 -5.96 -20.44
C SER A 252 -11.05 -5.75 -19.03
N THR A 253 -9.87 -6.30 -18.73
CA THR A 253 -9.31 -6.35 -17.37
C THR A 253 -7.87 -5.83 -17.32
N VAL A 254 -7.58 -5.01 -16.32
CA VAL A 254 -6.23 -4.52 -15.99
C VAL A 254 -5.85 -4.99 -14.58
N ALA A 255 -4.73 -5.68 -14.44
CA ALA A 255 -4.21 -6.17 -13.17
C ALA A 255 -3.06 -5.31 -12.66
N PHE A 256 -3.17 -4.86 -11.41
CA PHE A 256 -2.09 -4.18 -10.68
C PHE A 256 -1.56 -5.07 -9.57
N GLY A 257 -0.23 -5.18 -9.48
CA GLY A 257 0.48 -5.89 -8.41
C GLY A 257 0.54 -5.12 -7.09
N PHE A 258 -0.53 -4.43 -6.70
CA PHE A 258 -0.59 -3.73 -5.41
C PHE A 258 -0.77 -4.72 -4.27
N ASN A 259 0.12 -4.64 -3.30
CA ASN A 259 0.08 -5.46 -2.08
C ASN A 259 -0.92 -4.88 -1.06
N GLY A 260 -1.16 -5.60 0.03
CA GLY A 260 -2.08 -5.18 1.08
C GLY A 260 -1.72 -3.83 1.70
N ASP A 261 -0.44 -3.53 1.90
CA ASP A 261 0.04 -2.27 2.46
C ASP A 261 -0.22 -1.09 1.52
N ASP A 262 0.00 -1.26 0.20
CA ASP A 262 -0.32 -0.26 -0.81
C ASP A 262 -1.79 0.14 -0.77
N LEU A 263 -2.67 -0.86 -0.61
CA LEU A 263 -4.11 -0.68 -0.59
C LEU A 263 -4.60 -0.06 0.72
N VAL A 264 -4.05 -0.47 1.87
CA VAL A 264 -4.33 0.17 3.16
C VAL A 264 -3.83 1.61 3.18
N ALA A 265 -2.62 1.89 2.67
CA ALA A 265 -2.11 3.25 2.53
C ALA A 265 -3.02 4.10 1.62
N SER A 266 -3.52 3.51 0.53
CA SER A 266 -4.48 4.17 -0.34
C SER A 266 -5.82 4.44 0.37
N MET A 267 -6.26 3.57 1.28
CA MET A 267 -7.44 3.81 2.14
C MET A 267 -7.20 4.92 3.17
N VAL A 268 -5.99 5.03 3.73
CA VAL A 268 -5.62 6.17 4.58
C VAL A 268 -5.70 7.48 3.80
N THR A 269 -5.14 7.53 2.59
CA THR A 269 -5.28 8.70 1.71
C THR A 269 -6.75 9.00 1.41
N TRP A 270 -7.54 7.98 1.09
CA TRP A 270 -8.97 8.10 0.81
C TRP A 270 -9.75 8.75 1.97
N ILE A 271 -9.60 8.25 3.19
CA ILE A 271 -10.31 8.76 4.38
C ILE A 271 -9.88 10.18 4.73
N THR A 272 -8.60 10.50 4.53
CA THR A 272 -8.04 11.82 4.90
C THR A 272 -8.28 12.91 3.85
N SER A 273 -8.41 12.55 2.57
CA SER A 273 -8.65 13.53 1.50
C SER A 273 -10.13 13.74 1.17
N GLY A 274 -11.01 12.77 1.50
CA GLY A 274 -12.40 12.77 1.08
C GLY A 274 -12.59 12.44 -0.42
N TYR A 275 -11.52 12.09 -1.13
CA TYR A 275 -11.61 11.67 -2.52
C TYR A 275 -12.45 10.41 -2.67
N ARG A 276 -12.98 10.17 -3.86
CA ARG A 276 -13.66 8.94 -4.22
C ARG A 276 -12.65 7.91 -4.65
N MET A 277 -12.78 6.70 -4.11
CA MET A 277 -11.96 5.54 -4.44
C MET A 277 -12.86 4.39 -4.91
N GLY A 278 -12.43 3.67 -5.95
CA GLY A 278 -13.12 2.45 -6.42
C GLY A 278 -12.73 1.19 -5.64
N GLY A 279 -13.43 0.09 -5.86
CA GLY A 279 -13.38 -1.09 -5.00
C GLY A 279 -12.05 -1.82 -4.88
N ILE A 280 -11.98 -2.64 -3.82
CA ILE A 280 -10.89 -3.56 -3.49
C ILE A 280 -11.57 -4.91 -3.16
N PRO A 281 -11.13 -6.05 -3.71
CA PRO A 281 -9.99 -6.22 -4.63
C PRO A 281 -10.32 -5.94 -6.10
N VAL A 282 -11.56 -5.59 -6.41
CA VAL A 282 -12.05 -5.36 -7.78
C VAL A 282 -12.67 -3.98 -7.87
N ARG A 283 -12.32 -3.25 -8.93
CA ARG A 283 -12.87 -1.93 -9.26
C ARG A 283 -13.33 -1.93 -10.70
N GLU A 284 -14.55 -1.47 -10.95
CA GLU A 284 -15.08 -1.30 -12.31
C GLU A 284 -15.27 0.18 -12.58
N PHE A 285 -14.67 0.67 -13.67
CA PHE A 285 -14.68 2.08 -14.02
C PHE A 285 -14.24 2.28 -15.48
N GLY A 286 -14.93 3.16 -16.23
CA GLY A 286 -14.56 3.48 -17.62
C GLY A 286 -14.60 2.28 -18.57
N GLY A 287 -15.52 1.34 -18.32
CA GLY A 287 -15.68 0.11 -19.11
C GLY A 287 -14.58 -0.95 -18.89
N LEU A 288 -13.66 -0.72 -17.95
CA LEU A 288 -12.59 -1.65 -17.58
C LEU A 288 -12.77 -2.16 -16.16
N ARG A 289 -12.29 -3.38 -15.94
CA ARG A 289 -12.18 -4.02 -14.63
C ARG A 289 -10.74 -3.95 -14.15
N TYR A 290 -10.50 -3.29 -13.04
CA TYR A 290 -9.21 -3.24 -12.36
C TYR A 290 -9.19 -4.25 -11.23
N ILE A 291 -8.13 -5.06 -11.18
CA ILE A 291 -7.99 -6.13 -10.20
C ILE A 291 -6.68 -6.01 -9.43
N PHE A 292 -6.72 -6.40 -8.16
CA PHE A 292 -5.58 -6.37 -7.25
C PHE A 292 -5.30 -7.78 -6.68
N PRO A 293 -4.59 -8.65 -7.43
CA PRO A 293 -4.40 -10.05 -7.03
C PRO A 293 -3.61 -10.24 -5.74
N LEU A 294 -2.75 -9.28 -5.37
CA LEU A 294 -1.91 -9.36 -4.17
C LEU A 294 -2.53 -8.68 -2.94
N TYR A 295 -3.83 -8.32 -2.97
CA TYR A 295 -4.43 -7.48 -1.94
C TYR A 295 -4.38 -8.03 -0.51
N ARG A 296 -4.24 -9.35 -0.32
CA ARG A 296 -4.10 -9.98 1.02
C ARG A 296 -2.68 -10.28 1.46
N ILE A 297 -1.69 -9.93 0.64
CA ILE A 297 -0.29 -10.24 0.90
C ILE A 297 0.43 -8.92 1.12
N THR A 298 1.13 -8.81 2.24
CA THR A 298 1.90 -7.61 2.59
C THR A 298 3.20 -7.53 1.79
N LYS A 299 3.75 -6.32 1.67
CA LYS A 299 5.07 -6.06 1.10
C LYS A 299 6.13 -6.93 1.75
N LYS A 300 6.14 -7.01 3.09
CA LYS A 300 7.08 -7.85 3.84
C LYS A 300 6.97 -9.33 3.47
N GLU A 301 5.75 -9.85 3.33
CA GLU A 301 5.51 -11.24 2.91
C GLU A 301 6.03 -11.47 1.47
N LEU A 302 5.77 -10.56 0.53
CA LEU A 302 6.26 -10.68 -0.84
C LEU A 302 7.80 -10.67 -0.93
N MET A 303 8.47 -9.81 -0.15
CA MET A 303 9.93 -9.73 -0.19
C MET A 303 10.58 -10.98 0.41
N LEU A 304 10.03 -11.49 1.52
CA LEU A 304 10.51 -12.75 2.12
C LEU A 304 10.21 -13.93 1.20
N TYR A 305 9.07 -13.94 0.51
CA TYR A 305 8.73 -14.97 -0.45
C TYR A 305 9.75 -15.03 -1.57
N LEU A 306 10.05 -13.89 -2.21
CA LEU A 306 11.08 -13.81 -3.25
C LEU A 306 12.45 -14.25 -2.73
N GLU A 307 12.86 -13.82 -1.53
CA GLU A 307 14.13 -14.25 -0.94
C GLU A 307 14.26 -15.78 -0.82
N LEU A 308 13.15 -16.47 -0.55
CA LEU A 308 13.14 -17.91 -0.36
C LEU A 308 13.01 -18.71 -1.66
N VAL A 309 12.27 -18.19 -2.66
CA VAL A 309 11.95 -18.94 -3.88
C VAL A 309 12.69 -18.49 -5.14
N ALA A 310 13.19 -17.24 -5.16
CA ALA A 310 13.87 -16.62 -6.29
C ALA A 310 14.70 -15.40 -5.81
N PRO A 311 15.75 -15.60 -4.98
CA PRO A 311 16.54 -14.50 -4.41
C PRO A 311 17.21 -13.61 -5.46
N GLU A 312 17.48 -14.15 -6.66
CA GLU A 312 17.96 -13.39 -7.81
C GLU A 312 16.99 -12.29 -8.27
N LEU A 313 15.69 -12.48 -8.03
CA LEU A 313 14.61 -11.54 -8.35
C LEU A 313 14.33 -10.53 -7.22
N ASN A 314 14.94 -10.71 -6.05
CA ASN A 314 14.72 -9.85 -4.88
C ASN A 314 15.64 -8.61 -4.86
N ARG A 315 16.41 -8.38 -5.93
CA ARG A 315 17.33 -7.24 -6.05
C ARG A 315 16.59 -6.03 -6.62
N GLN A 316 16.71 -4.89 -5.95
CA GLN A 316 16.19 -3.60 -6.44
C GLN A 316 17.13 -2.48 -6.01
N GLY A 317 17.35 -1.49 -6.88
CA GLY A 317 18.14 -0.31 -6.58
C GLY A 317 17.43 0.65 -5.63
N THR A 318 18.16 1.69 -5.18
CA THR A 318 17.56 2.82 -4.47
C THR A 318 16.57 3.54 -5.40
N PRO A 319 15.40 4.00 -4.92
CA PRO A 319 14.47 4.77 -5.73
C PRO A 319 15.16 5.95 -6.43
N GLY A 320 14.93 6.05 -7.73
CA GLY A 320 15.36 7.17 -8.55
C GLY A 320 14.56 8.45 -8.29
N ARG A 321 14.96 9.54 -8.96
CA ARG A 321 14.29 10.84 -8.87
C ARG A 321 12.85 10.79 -9.36
N PHE A 322 12.52 9.94 -10.34
CA PHE A 322 11.16 9.81 -10.90
C PHE A 322 10.27 8.80 -10.16
N THR A 323 10.78 8.17 -9.10
CA THR A 323 10.04 7.18 -8.31
C THR A 323 9.92 7.58 -6.84
N THR A 324 10.40 8.78 -6.49
CA THR A 324 10.26 9.36 -5.15
C THR A 324 8.94 10.11 -5.01
N GLY A 325 8.15 9.71 -4.01
CA GLY A 325 6.86 10.32 -3.68
C GLY A 325 6.92 11.53 -2.75
N PRO A 326 5.81 12.28 -2.66
CA PRO A 326 5.65 13.37 -1.71
C PRO A 326 5.52 12.87 -0.25
N GLN A 327 5.64 13.78 0.72
CA GLN A 327 5.68 13.45 2.15
C GLN A 327 4.35 12.91 2.69
N ASP A 328 3.22 13.40 2.17
CA ASP A 328 1.88 12.90 2.48
C ASP A 328 1.73 11.41 2.12
N ARG A 329 2.31 10.98 1.01
CA ARG A 329 2.42 9.55 0.67
C ARG A 329 3.22 8.80 1.73
N SER A 330 4.37 9.33 2.15
CA SER A 330 5.18 8.70 3.21
C SER A 330 4.40 8.56 4.52
N ILE A 331 3.62 9.58 4.90
CA ILE A 331 2.75 9.52 6.08
C ILE A 331 1.67 8.45 5.91
N ALA A 332 1.04 8.34 4.73
CA ALA A 332 0.02 7.32 4.48
C ALA A 332 0.57 5.89 4.64
N TYR A 333 1.77 5.60 4.13
CA TYR A 333 2.43 4.30 4.33
C TYR A 333 2.82 4.07 5.79
N ALA A 334 3.42 5.07 6.45
CA ALA A 334 3.77 4.95 7.87
C ALA A 334 2.54 4.66 8.74
N LEU A 335 1.41 5.33 8.46
CA LEU A 335 0.14 5.07 9.14
C LEU A 335 -0.38 3.65 8.83
N ALA A 336 -0.29 3.18 7.59
CA ALA A 336 -0.66 1.80 7.24
C ALA A 336 0.17 0.77 8.03
N ASP A 337 1.50 0.94 8.10
CA ASP A 337 2.39 0.08 8.87
C ASP A 337 2.03 0.08 10.37
N HIS A 338 1.76 1.26 10.94
CA HIS A 338 1.31 1.38 12.33
C HIS A 338 -0.06 0.75 12.57
N LEU A 339 -0.99 0.84 11.62
CA LEU A 339 -2.29 0.18 11.70
C LEU A 339 -2.14 -1.35 11.73
N TYR A 340 -1.28 -1.93 10.88
CA TYR A 340 -0.98 -3.37 10.95
C TYR A 340 -0.32 -3.78 12.28
N GLY A 341 0.52 -2.91 12.86
CA GLY A 341 1.15 -3.16 14.15
C GLY A 341 0.16 -3.13 15.33
N LEU A 342 -0.74 -2.14 15.34
CA LEU A 342 -1.74 -1.96 16.39
C LEU A 342 -2.92 -2.93 16.26
N TRP A 343 -3.34 -3.23 15.04
CA TRP A 343 -4.44 -4.13 14.71
C TRP A 343 -3.97 -5.13 13.65
N PRO A 344 -3.30 -6.22 14.05
CA PRO A 344 -2.85 -7.25 13.12
C PRO A 344 -4.03 -7.82 12.32
N GLY A 345 -3.93 -7.82 10.98
CA GLY A 345 -5.03 -8.20 10.10
C GLY A 345 -6.11 -7.12 9.90
N ILE A 346 -5.82 -5.85 10.15
CA ILE A 346 -6.71 -4.71 9.91
C ILE A 346 -7.29 -4.69 8.48
N ASP A 347 -6.53 -5.16 7.49
CA ASP A 347 -6.93 -5.24 6.09
C ASP A 347 -8.16 -6.15 5.86
N TYR A 348 -8.36 -7.17 6.70
CA TYR A 348 -9.58 -8.00 6.68
C TYR A 348 -10.82 -7.17 6.95
N TYR A 349 -10.75 -6.32 7.97
CA TYR A 349 -11.84 -5.45 8.38
C TYR A 349 -12.03 -4.29 7.41
N LEU A 350 -10.94 -3.64 6.98
CA LEU A 350 -10.99 -2.49 6.09
C LEU A 350 -11.55 -2.84 4.72
N PHE A 351 -11.04 -3.89 4.07
CA PHE A 351 -11.49 -4.23 2.71
C PHE A 351 -12.94 -4.74 2.70
N GLU A 352 -13.35 -5.54 3.69
CA GLU A 352 -14.73 -6.01 3.80
C GLU A 352 -15.70 -4.86 4.10
N SER A 353 -15.34 -3.99 5.05
CA SER A 353 -16.12 -2.78 5.36
C SER A 353 -16.27 -1.89 4.13
N PHE A 354 -15.18 -1.66 3.40
CA PHE A 354 -15.19 -0.85 2.20
C PHE A 354 -16.04 -1.47 1.07
N ALA A 355 -15.90 -2.77 0.82
CA ALA A 355 -16.73 -3.49 -0.14
C ALA A 355 -18.23 -3.38 0.19
N ASN A 356 -18.60 -3.42 1.47
CA ASN A 356 -19.98 -3.23 1.92
C ASN A 356 -20.44 -1.78 1.75
N MET A 357 -19.62 -0.80 2.15
CA MET A 357 -19.95 0.63 2.00
C MET A 357 -20.18 1.02 0.55
N GLN A 358 -19.37 0.51 -0.38
CA GLN A 358 -19.48 0.84 -1.80
C GLN A 358 -20.81 0.45 -2.42
N ARG A 359 -21.52 -0.56 -1.89
CA ARG A 359 -22.86 -0.93 -2.36
C ARG A 359 -23.90 0.18 -2.15
N TYR A 360 -23.63 1.11 -1.23
CA TYR A 360 -24.53 2.19 -0.85
C TYR A 360 -24.01 3.58 -1.25
N MET A 361 -22.78 3.69 -1.73
CA MET A 361 -22.22 4.95 -2.20
C MET A 361 -22.82 5.34 -3.56
N PHE A 362 -23.00 6.63 -3.79
CA PHE A 362 -23.41 7.14 -5.10
C PHE A 362 -22.43 6.71 -6.19
N PRO A 363 -22.91 6.45 -7.42
CA PRO A 363 -22.05 6.05 -8.53
C PRO A 363 -20.96 7.10 -8.80
N PHE A 364 -19.85 6.65 -9.37
CA PHE A 364 -18.80 7.55 -9.82
C PHE A 364 -19.32 8.47 -10.92
N VAL A 365 -18.98 9.75 -10.84
CA VAL A 365 -19.17 10.67 -11.94
C VAL A 365 -17.92 10.56 -12.81
N GLU A 366 -18.04 9.75 -13.86
CA GLU A 366 -16.97 9.52 -14.81
C GLU A 366 -16.91 10.66 -15.85
N GLN A 367 -15.69 11.04 -16.25
CA GLN A 367 -15.44 11.97 -17.36
C GLN A 367 -14.37 11.39 -18.28
N LYS A 368 -14.44 11.76 -19.57
CA LYS A 368 -13.42 11.38 -20.56
C LYS A 368 -12.52 12.57 -20.86
N CYS A 369 -11.22 12.42 -20.67
CA CYS A 369 -10.24 13.46 -20.97
C CYS A 369 -10.16 13.66 -22.50
N ARG A 370 -10.28 14.90 -22.99
CA ARG A 370 -10.17 15.21 -24.43
C ARG A 370 -8.77 14.96 -25.02
N MET A 371 -7.73 14.96 -24.17
CA MET A 371 -6.34 14.82 -24.60
C MET A 371 -5.93 13.35 -24.68
N CYS A 372 -5.81 12.68 -23.53
CA CYS A 372 -5.37 11.28 -23.48
C CYS A 372 -6.48 10.25 -23.69
N GLU A 373 -7.73 10.69 -23.80
CA GLU A 373 -8.92 9.83 -23.92
C GLU A 373 -9.19 8.89 -22.75
N GLY A 374 -8.40 9.01 -21.68
CA GLY A 374 -8.60 8.27 -20.44
C GLY A 374 -9.89 8.69 -19.74
N VAL A 375 -10.53 7.72 -19.11
CA VAL A 375 -11.66 7.98 -18.22
C VAL A 375 -11.10 8.30 -16.83
N TYR A 376 -11.61 9.34 -16.17
CA TYR A 376 -11.26 9.68 -14.79
C TYR A 376 -12.50 9.98 -13.93
N ILE A 377 -12.34 9.91 -12.62
CA ILE A 377 -13.39 10.21 -11.66
C ILE A 377 -13.25 11.68 -11.27
N LEU A 378 -14.34 12.44 -11.31
CA LEU A 378 -14.36 13.79 -10.75
C LEU A 378 -14.22 13.72 -9.23
N GLN A 379 -13.17 14.38 -8.73
CA GLN A 379 -12.90 14.50 -7.31
C GLN A 379 -13.42 15.83 -6.79
N GLU A 380 -14.12 15.80 -5.65
CA GLU A 380 -14.60 17.02 -5.01
C GLU A 380 -13.40 17.85 -4.53
N GLY A 381 -13.48 19.18 -4.72
CA GLY A 381 -12.39 20.10 -4.37
C GLY A 381 -11.24 20.15 -5.38
N VAL A 382 -11.21 19.30 -6.41
CA VAL A 382 -10.21 19.36 -7.50
C VAL A 382 -10.74 20.23 -8.63
N GLN A 383 -10.08 21.36 -8.89
CA GLN A 383 -10.47 22.33 -9.91
C GLN A 383 -9.83 22.03 -11.28
N ASN A 384 -10.29 20.96 -11.93
CA ASN A 384 -9.90 20.69 -13.30
C ASN A 384 -10.97 21.17 -14.29
N PRO A 385 -10.60 21.54 -15.51
CA PRO A 385 -11.54 21.73 -16.60
C PRO A 385 -12.44 20.50 -16.78
N PRO A 386 -13.72 20.67 -17.17
CA PRO A 386 -14.69 19.57 -17.27
C PRO A 386 -14.30 18.40 -18.18
N ASP A 387 -13.30 18.59 -19.06
CA ASP A 387 -12.86 17.66 -20.09
C ASP A 387 -11.36 17.34 -20.05
N LEU A 388 -10.65 17.70 -18.97
CA LEU A 388 -9.22 17.39 -18.81
C LEU A 388 -8.94 16.69 -17.47
N CYS A 389 -8.16 15.62 -17.53
CA CYS A 389 -7.58 15.03 -16.32
C CYS A 389 -6.44 15.92 -15.79
N ASP A 390 -6.10 15.75 -14.51
CA ASP A 390 -5.05 16.52 -13.80
C ASP A 390 -3.73 16.59 -14.60
N VAL A 391 -3.33 15.46 -15.18
CA VAL A 391 -2.04 15.32 -15.86
C VAL A 391 -2.05 16.00 -17.23
N CYS A 392 -3.13 15.87 -18.01
CA CYS A 392 -3.24 16.56 -19.30
C CYS A 392 -3.43 18.07 -19.11
N GLU A 393 -4.13 18.51 -18.07
CA GLU A 393 -4.19 19.92 -17.73
C GLU A 393 -2.81 20.46 -17.37
N PHE A 394 -2.06 19.75 -16.52
CA PHE A 394 -0.69 20.11 -16.16
C PHE A 394 0.21 20.21 -17.39
N PHE A 395 0.19 19.20 -18.28
CA PHE A 395 0.96 19.24 -19.52
C PHE A 395 0.56 20.42 -20.41
N GLY A 396 -0.73 20.74 -20.52
CA GLY A 396 -1.20 21.90 -21.28
C GLY A 396 -0.72 23.23 -20.70
N LYS A 397 -0.86 23.45 -19.38
CA LYS A 397 -0.41 24.67 -18.69
C LYS A 397 1.09 24.90 -18.83
N MET A 398 1.87 23.83 -18.81
CA MET A 398 3.33 23.88 -18.92
C MET A 398 3.83 23.88 -20.38
N GLY A 399 2.93 23.85 -21.37
CA GLY A 399 3.29 23.88 -22.79
C GLY A 399 3.90 22.58 -23.33
N PHE A 400 3.60 21.45 -22.71
CA PHE A 400 4.02 20.11 -23.16
C PHE A 400 3.02 19.46 -24.13
N SER A 401 1.72 19.82 -24.12
CA SER A 401 0.65 19.23 -24.97
C SER A 401 -0.28 20.28 -25.57
#